data_AF-A0A952YMR4-F1
#
_entry.id   AF-A0A952YMR4-F1
#
_cell.length_a   1.000
_cell.length_b   1.000
_cell.length_c   1.000
_cell.angle_alpha   90.00
_cell.angle_beta   90.00
_cell.angle_gamma   90.00
#
_symmetry.space_group_name_H-M   'P 1'
#
loop_
_entity.id
_entity.type
_entity.pdbx_description
1 polymer ?
#
loop_
_entity_poly.entity_id
_entity_poly.type
_entity_poly.pdbx_seq_one_letter_code
_entity_poly.pdbx_strand_id
1 'polypeptide(L)'
;MNRCATPAIVLMALALAGCETAPRSGALTAAQVLDVPASPHAVRDGHPELFAALRAGVTRREMEEERLVQGECGTPDTSDVGGTRWTTVTTVLPAGTRLAPGTEVVVVEARSAWPRADATSPERLHGRFVRALPAPPASGQTRCHTPDDPVDTWRLRIRSPLPAWSFDFAQAALQRIAAFNEDDFAQSRVVRVGCQLKVLDGGDWYVPVWLARAPAGLALARGDQVRLRAGATSNSKDTGPQAEIVAVAEPSQTVIGSTLVRCD
;
A
#
# COMPACT_ATOMS: atom_id res chain seq x y z
N MET A 1 -37.01 -2.25 59.39
CA MET A 1 -35.59 -1.91 59.18
C MET A 1 -35.04 -2.76 58.04
N ASN A 2 -34.76 -2.04 56.94
CA ASN A 2 -33.85 -2.25 55.81
C ASN A 2 -33.68 -3.64 55.18
N ARG A 3 -34.26 -3.71 53.98
CA ARG A 3 -34.07 -4.70 52.92
C ARG A 3 -32.60 -4.71 52.47
N CYS A 4 -32.03 -5.91 52.37
CA CYS A 4 -30.73 -6.13 51.75
C CYS A 4 -30.77 -5.87 50.24
N ALA A 5 -29.69 -5.27 49.77
CA ALA A 5 -29.50 -4.66 48.47
C ALA A 5 -29.19 -5.68 47.37
N THR A 6 -29.94 -5.55 46.27
CA THR A 6 -29.43 -5.41 44.88
C THR A 6 -28.49 -6.47 44.29
N PRO A 7 -29.01 -7.41 43.46
CA PRO A 7 -28.23 -8.09 42.44
C PRO A 7 -28.46 -7.38 41.09
N ALA A 8 -27.81 -6.23 40.85
CA ALA A 8 -27.98 -5.51 39.58
C ALA A 8 -26.67 -5.06 38.91
N ILE A 9 -25.51 -5.31 39.53
CA ILE A 9 -24.24 -4.76 39.04
C ILE A 9 -23.46 -5.75 38.13
N VAL A 10 -23.83 -7.04 38.11
CA VAL A 10 -23.09 -8.03 37.30
C VAL A 10 -23.50 -8.05 35.81
N LEU A 11 -24.70 -7.56 35.46
CA LEU A 11 -25.18 -7.62 34.06
C LEU A 11 -24.65 -6.50 33.15
N MET A 12 -24.04 -5.44 33.69
CA MET A 12 -23.64 -4.28 32.89
C MET A 12 -22.22 -4.38 32.32
N ALA A 13 -21.41 -5.34 32.80
CA ALA A 13 -20.06 -5.58 32.28
C ALA A 13 -20.01 -6.43 31.00
N LEU A 14 -21.10 -7.17 30.67
CA LEU A 14 -21.19 -8.00 29.47
C LEU A 14 -21.70 -7.24 28.23
N ALA A 15 -22.26 -6.04 28.39
CA ALA A 15 -22.82 -5.25 27.29
C ALA A 15 -21.80 -4.31 26.61
N LEU A 16 -20.57 -4.20 27.11
CA LEU A 16 -19.48 -3.41 26.52
C LEU A 16 -18.54 -4.23 25.61
N ALA A 17 -18.83 -5.52 25.41
CA ALA A 17 -18.00 -6.44 24.63
C ALA A 17 -18.33 -6.49 23.12
N GLY A 18 -19.18 -5.59 22.62
CA GLY A 18 -19.63 -5.58 21.22
C GLY A 18 -18.83 -4.66 20.28
N CYS A 19 -17.67 -4.16 20.69
CA CYS A 19 -16.81 -3.40 19.80
C CYS A 19 -16.05 -4.36 18.88
N GLU A 20 -16.61 -4.61 17.69
CA GLU A 20 -15.89 -5.24 16.58
C GLU A 20 -14.66 -4.35 16.27
N THR A 21 -13.50 -4.78 16.78
CA THR A 21 -12.21 -4.13 16.54
C THR A 21 -11.39 -5.03 15.63
N ALA A 22 -10.45 -4.42 14.88
CA ALA A 22 -9.49 -5.19 14.09
C ALA A 22 -8.90 -6.33 14.95
N PRO A 23 -8.93 -7.59 14.44
CA PRO A 23 -8.31 -8.72 15.13
C PRO A 23 -6.90 -8.36 15.55
N ARG A 24 -6.62 -8.47 16.86
CA ARG A 24 -5.30 -8.17 17.41
C ARG A 24 -4.27 -9.16 16.88
N SER A 25 -3.02 -8.74 16.82
CA SER A 25 -1.92 -9.66 16.48
C SER A 25 -1.96 -10.93 17.36
N GLY A 26 -1.86 -12.10 16.73
CA GLY A 26 -1.97 -13.42 17.34
C GLY A 26 -3.41 -13.97 17.44
N ALA A 27 -4.45 -13.13 17.29
CA ALA A 27 -5.83 -13.59 17.36
C ALA A 27 -6.19 -14.48 16.16
N LEU A 28 -7.04 -15.48 16.39
CA LEU A 28 -7.63 -16.27 15.31
C LEU A 28 -8.89 -15.58 14.81
N THR A 29 -9.05 -15.47 13.50
CA THR A 29 -10.24 -14.88 12.88
C THR A 29 -10.52 -15.56 11.53
N ALA A 30 -11.71 -15.34 10.98
CA ALA A 30 -12.03 -15.75 9.61
C ALA A 30 -11.60 -14.65 8.64
N ALA A 31 -11.06 -15.04 7.50
CA ALA A 31 -10.71 -14.11 6.43
C ALA A 31 -10.98 -14.75 5.06
N GLN A 32 -11.02 -13.93 4.02
CA GLN A 32 -11.13 -14.36 2.64
C GLN A 32 -9.87 -13.96 1.87
N VAL A 33 -9.42 -14.81 0.95
CA VAL A 33 -8.31 -14.51 0.04
C VAL A 33 -8.75 -13.46 -0.98
N LEU A 34 -8.12 -12.29 -0.91
CA LEU A 34 -8.31 -11.15 -1.81
C LEU A 34 -7.52 -11.31 -3.10
N ASP A 35 -6.29 -11.79 -3.01
CA ASP A 35 -5.43 -12.10 -4.15
C ASP A 35 -4.21 -12.95 -3.70
N VAL A 36 -3.51 -13.50 -4.69
CA VAL A 36 -2.29 -14.30 -4.51
C VAL A 36 -1.18 -13.62 -5.31
N PRO A 37 -0.34 -12.77 -4.69
CA PRO A 37 0.73 -12.08 -5.39
C PRO A 37 1.74 -13.07 -5.97
N ALA A 38 2.05 -12.93 -7.26
CA ALA A 38 3.07 -13.77 -7.92
C ALA A 38 4.52 -13.35 -7.61
N SER A 39 4.71 -12.16 -7.04
CA SER A 39 6.03 -11.62 -6.70
C SER A 39 5.92 -10.58 -5.58
N PRO A 40 7.04 -10.26 -4.89
CA PRO A 40 7.07 -9.15 -3.92
C PRO A 40 6.59 -7.84 -4.54
N HIS A 41 6.90 -7.62 -5.82
CA HIS A 41 6.61 -6.38 -6.53
C HIS A 41 5.12 -6.19 -6.87
N ALA A 42 4.35 -7.29 -6.89
CA ALA A 42 2.91 -7.27 -7.06
C ALA A 42 2.14 -6.82 -5.81
N VAL A 43 2.79 -6.81 -4.64
CA VAL A 43 2.15 -6.42 -3.38
C VAL A 43 1.88 -4.91 -3.35
N ARG A 44 0.62 -4.55 -3.14
CA ARG A 44 0.16 -3.15 -2.96
C ARG A 44 -0.23 -2.94 -1.50
N ASP A 45 0.76 -2.59 -0.68
CA ASP A 45 0.60 -2.35 0.76
C ASP A 45 1.19 -0.98 1.16
N GLY A 46 0.52 -0.28 2.08
CA GLY A 46 0.92 1.03 2.60
C GLY A 46 0.92 2.08 1.50
N HIS A 47 2.12 2.58 1.18
CA HIS A 47 2.36 3.60 0.15
C HIS A 47 3.39 3.10 -0.84
N PRO A 48 2.98 2.21 -1.75
CA PRO A 48 3.93 1.53 -2.61
C PRO A 48 4.57 2.49 -3.65
N GLU A 49 3.99 3.68 -3.88
CA GLU A 49 4.60 4.82 -4.58
C GLU A 49 5.89 5.34 -3.94
N LEU A 50 6.11 5.11 -2.64
CA LEU A 50 7.32 5.53 -1.92
C LEU A 50 8.44 4.49 -1.94
N PHE A 51 8.16 3.25 -2.34
CA PHE A 51 9.14 2.16 -2.23
C PHE A 51 10.44 2.45 -2.98
N ALA A 52 10.34 3.05 -4.17
CA ALA A 52 11.53 3.42 -4.93
C ALA A 52 12.37 4.50 -4.22
N ALA A 53 11.72 5.50 -3.62
CA ALA A 53 12.39 6.55 -2.85
C ALA A 53 13.05 6.00 -1.57
N LEU A 54 12.33 5.17 -0.80
CA LEU A 54 12.89 4.57 0.41
C LEU A 54 14.08 3.66 0.12
N ARG A 55 14.01 2.86 -0.95
CA ARG A 55 15.12 2.01 -1.41
C ARG A 55 16.31 2.82 -1.92
N ALA A 56 16.07 4.05 -2.39
CA ALA A 56 17.13 4.99 -2.75
C ALA A 56 17.72 5.76 -1.55
N GLY A 57 17.27 5.47 -0.32
CA GLY A 57 17.81 6.06 0.91
C GLY A 57 17.11 7.34 1.37
N VAL A 58 15.95 7.68 0.81
CA VAL A 58 15.17 8.84 1.27
C VAL A 58 14.77 8.67 2.73
N THR A 59 14.94 9.73 3.49
CA THR A 59 14.74 9.79 4.94
C THR A 59 13.41 10.46 5.30
N ARG A 60 12.92 10.16 6.50
CA ARG A 60 11.75 10.83 7.08
C ARG A 60 11.91 12.35 7.11
N ARG A 61 13.10 12.84 7.49
CA ARG A 61 13.42 14.27 7.54
C ARG A 61 13.22 14.95 6.19
N GLU A 62 13.63 14.33 5.09
CA GLU A 62 13.43 14.91 3.76
C GLU A 62 11.95 15.02 3.37
N MET A 63 11.09 14.14 3.86
CA MET A 63 9.64 14.26 3.67
C MET A 63 9.02 15.31 4.59
N GLU A 64 9.48 15.43 5.84
CA GLU A 64 9.07 16.47 6.79
C GLU A 64 9.45 17.87 6.30
N GLU A 65 10.58 17.99 5.61
CA GLU A 65 11.04 19.21 4.94
C GLU A 65 10.34 19.46 3.58
N GLU A 66 9.36 18.63 3.19
CA GLU A 66 8.66 18.66 1.90
C GLU A 66 9.57 18.56 0.67
N ARG A 67 10.76 17.96 0.83
CA ARG A 67 11.78 17.84 -0.22
C ARG A 67 11.57 16.63 -1.11
N LEU A 68 10.94 15.57 -0.62
CA LEU A 68 10.52 14.47 -1.48
C LEU A 68 9.27 14.89 -2.25
N VAL A 69 9.42 15.09 -3.56
CA VAL A 69 8.32 15.48 -4.45
C VAL A 69 8.00 14.37 -5.44
N GLN A 70 6.74 14.33 -5.85
CA GLN A 70 6.27 13.49 -6.94
C GLN A 70 6.01 14.36 -8.18
N GLY A 71 6.50 13.90 -9.33
CA GLY A 71 6.21 14.48 -10.63
C GLY A 71 5.67 13.44 -11.61
N GLU A 72 5.09 13.93 -12.70
CA GLU A 72 4.59 13.10 -13.79
C GLU A 72 5.12 13.56 -15.15
N CYS A 73 5.19 12.62 -16.08
CA CYS A 73 5.48 12.89 -17.47
C CYS A 73 4.77 11.88 -18.37
N GLY A 74 4.53 12.26 -19.63
CA GLY A 74 3.86 11.42 -20.63
C GLY A 74 4.85 10.87 -21.65
N THR A 75 4.61 9.62 -22.06
CA THR A 75 5.17 9.04 -23.28
C THR A 75 4.01 8.66 -24.21
N PRO A 76 4.16 8.75 -25.54
CA PRO A 76 3.16 8.24 -26.47
C PRO A 76 2.89 6.76 -26.19
N ASP A 77 1.62 6.39 -26.08
CA ASP A 77 1.25 4.98 -25.96
C ASP A 77 1.31 4.33 -27.34
N THR A 78 2.19 3.35 -27.53
CA THR A 78 2.33 2.64 -28.80
C THR A 78 1.18 1.68 -29.08
N SER A 79 0.32 1.42 -28.09
CA SER A 79 -0.85 0.55 -28.21
C SER A 79 -2.16 1.28 -28.49
N ASP A 80 -2.16 2.62 -28.40
CA ASP A 80 -3.35 3.45 -28.61
C ASP A 80 -3.00 4.76 -29.35
N VAL A 81 -3.67 5.00 -30.48
CA VAL A 81 -3.36 6.16 -31.35
C VAL A 81 -3.82 7.45 -30.67
N GLY A 82 -2.85 8.23 -30.18
CA GLY A 82 -3.10 9.43 -29.38
C GLY A 82 -3.16 9.17 -27.88
N GLY A 83 -3.03 7.91 -27.47
CA GLY A 83 -2.89 7.53 -26.07
C GLY A 83 -1.60 8.07 -25.47
N THR A 84 -1.64 8.37 -24.17
CA THR A 84 -0.45 8.70 -23.39
C THR A 84 -0.30 7.74 -22.24
N ARG A 85 0.88 7.15 -22.13
CA ARG A 85 1.33 6.46 -20.93
C ARG A 85 1.99 7.46 -19.97
N TRP A 86 1.29 7.73 -18.87
CA TRP A 86 1.81 8.55 -17.78
C TRP A 86 2.78 7.75 -16.92
N THR A 87 3.91 8.37 -16.60
CA THR A 87 4.92 7.82 -15.70
C THR A 87 5.08 8.75 -14.50
N THR A 88 5.14 8.17 -13.32
CA THR A 88 5.32 8.89 -12.06
C THR A 88 6.74 8.69 -11.57
N VAL A 89 7.40 9.79 -11.21
CA VAL A 89 8.78 9.77 -10.72
C VAL A 89 8.86 10.59 -9.45
N THR A 90 9.54 10.04 -8.44
CA THR A 90 9.86 10.78 -7.21
C THR A 90 11.29 11.31 -7.29
N THR A 91 11.55 12.44 -6.64
CA THR A 91 12.90 13.00 -6.50
C THR A 91 13.00 13.79 -5.20
N VAL A 92 14.21 13.87 -4.63
CA VAL A 92 14.50 14.75 -3.51
C VAL A 92 15.02 16.09 -4.04
N LEU A 93 14.42 17.19 -3.60
CA LEU A 93 14.88 18.54 -3.90
C LEU A 93 16.09 18.92 -3.02
N PRO A 94 16.99 19.80 -3.50
CA PRO A 94 18.05 20.35 -2.67
C PRO A 94 17.49 21.07 -1.43
N ALA A 95 18.26 21.11 -0.35
CA ALA A 95 17.84 21.80 0.87
C ALA A 95 17.50 23.28 0.56
N GLY A 96 16.43 23.79 1.17
CA GLY A 96 15.94 25.15 0.95
C GLY A 96 15.21 25.38 -0.39
N THR A 97 15.14 24.37 -1.27
CA THR A 97 14.39 24.48 -2.53
C THR A 97 12.91 24.15 -2.31
N ARG A 98 12.02 25.04 -2.75
CA ARG A 98 10.57 24.79 -2.83
C ARG A 98 10.09 25.08 -4.23
N LEU A 99 9.35 24.15 -4.82
CA LEU A 99 8.80 24.29 -6.17
C LEU A 99 7.27 24.29 -6.10
N ALA A 100 6.63 25.16 -6.88
CA ALA A 100 5.18 25.16 -6.99
C ALA A 100 4.70 23.95 -7.82
N PRO A 101 3.51 23.40 -7.53
CA PRO A 101 2.83 22.48 -8.43
C PRO A 101 2.79 23.02 -9.86
N GLY A 102 3.05 22.17 -10.84
CA GLY A 102 3.14 22.54 -12.26
C GLY A 102 4.55 22.96 -12.71
N THR A 103 5.50 23.16 -11.80
CA THR A 103 6.90 23.43 -12.18
C THR A 103 7.49 22.24 -12.92
N GLU A 104 8.11 22.46 -14.06
CA GLU A 104 8.88 21.42 -14.74
C GLU A 104 10.29 21.32 -14.17
N VAL A 105 10.76 20.09 -13.97
CA VAL A 105 12.11 19.80 -13.48
C VAL A 105 12.79 18.78 -14.34
N VAL A 106 14.13 18.81 -14.30
CA VAL A 106 14.98 17.80 -14.88
C VAL A 106 15.46 16.86 -13.78
N VAL A 107 15.29 15.56 -14.00
CA VAL A 107 15.88 14.50 -13.18
C VAL A 107 16.72 13.57 -14.05
N VAL A 108 17.71 12.94 -13.44
CA VAL A 108 18.57 11.92 -14.08
C VAL A 108 18.59 10.65 -13.25
N GLU A 109 19.12 9.57 -13.81
CA GLU A 109 19.26 8.27 -13.12
C GLU A 109 17.92 7.76 -12.57
N ALA A 110 16.82 8.08 -13.27
CA ALA A 110 15.48 7.64 -12.88
C ALA A 110 15.41 6.12 -13.03
N ARG A 111 15.39 5.42 -11.88
CA ARG A 111 15.46 3.97 -11.82
C ARG A 111 14.28 3.37 -11.10
N SER A 112 13.86 2.20 -11.57
CA SER A 112 12.89 1.38 -10.86
C SER A 112 13.57 0.71 -9.67
N ALA A 113 13.58 1.40 -8.54
CA ALA A 113 13.98 0.80 -7.26
C ALA A 113 12.85 -0.05 -6.66
N TRP A 114 11.71 -0.14 -7.35
CA TRP A 114 10.65 -1.12 -7.14
C TRP A 114 10.08 -1.55 -8.51
N PRO A 115 10.53 -2.70 -9.05
CA PRO A 115 10.10 -3.22 -10.34
C PRO A 115 8.58 -3.27 -10.51
N ARG A 116 8.13 -3.21 -11.76
CA ARG A 116 6.72 -3.41 -12.09
C ARG A 116 6.32 -4.85 -11.79
N ALA A 117 5.08 -5.03 -11.33
CA ALA A 117 4.51 -6.36 -11.15
C ALA A 117 4.33 -7.10 -12.49
N ASP A 118 3.96 -6.35 -13.52
CA ASP A 118 3.69 -6.80 -14.89
C ASP A 118 3.89 -5.64 -15.88
N ALA A 119 3.76 -5.91 -17.18
CA ALA A 119 3.96 -4.91 -18.22
C ALA A 119 2.92 -3.77 -18.22
N THR A 120 1.75 -3.99 -17.61
CA THR A 120 0.63 -3.04 -17.60
C THR A 120 0.65 -2.12 -16.36
N SER A 121 1.36 -2.52 -15.31
CA SER A 121 1.53 -1.72 -14.11
C SER A 121 2.41 -0.49 -14.37
N PRO A 122 2.06 0.68 -13.82
CA PRO A 122 2.89 1.86 -13.94
C PRO A 122 4.23 1.66 -13.23
N GLU A 123 5.29 2.17 -13.83
CA GLU A 123 6.60 2.17 -13.19
C GLU A 123 6.63 3.13 -12.02
N ARG A 124 7.36 2.74 -10.98
CA ARG A 124 7.65 3.60 -9.85
C ARG A 124 9.13 3.92 -9.87
N LEU A 125 9.43 5.14 -10.27
CA LEU A 125 10.79 5.59 -10.46
C LEU A 125 11.21 6.52 -9.33
N HIS A 126 12.48 6.46 -8.99
CA HIS A 126 13.16 7.49 -8.21
C HIS A 126 14.35 8.01 -9.01
N GLY A 127 14.41 9.33 -9.19
CA GLY A 127 15.48 10.01 -9.92
C GLY A 127 16.17 11.06 -9.06
N ARG A 128 17.33 11.51 -9.53
CA ARG A 128 18.12 12.57 -8.91
C ARG A 128 17.79 13.92 -9.55
N PHE A 129 17.35 14.88 -8.74
CA PHE A 129 17.09 16.26 -9.19
C PHE A 129 18.36 16.90 -9.76
N VAL A 130 18.20 17.62 -10.87
CA VAL A 130 19.27 18.42 -11.49
C VAL A 130 18.94 19.90 -11.42
N ARG A 131 17.78 20.30 -11.97
CA ARG A 131 17.36 21.71 -12.05
C ARG A 131 15.87 21.85 -12.29
N ALA A 132 15.31 23.00 -11.91
CA ALA A 132 14.01 23.44 -12.42
C ALA A 132 14.17 24.05 -13.81
N LEU A 133 13.15 23.90 -14.66
CA LEU A 133 13.04 24.56 -15.95
C LEU A 133 12.28 25.88 -15.80
N PRO A 134 12.55 26.87 -16.67
CA PRO A 134 11.71 28.08 -16.75
C PRO A 134 10.26 27.71 -17.06
N ALA A 135 9.33 28.61 -16.70
CA ALA A 135 7.90 28.35 -16.71
C ALA A 135 7.42 27.61 -17.98
N PRO A 136 6.61 26.54 -17.82
CA PRO A 136 6.19 25.73 -18.95
C PRO A 136 5.33 26.55 -19.93
N PRO A 137 5.34 26.22 -21.23
CA PRO A 137 4.37 26.80 -22.16
C PRO A 137 2.94 26.51 -21.69
N ALA A 138 2.05 27.48 -21.88
CA ALA A 138 0.73 27.60 -21.22
C ALA A 138 -0.26 26.44 -21.45
N SER A 139 0.04 25.47 -22.31
CA SER A 139 -0.76 24.25 -22.45
C SER A 139 0.10 23.17 -23.11
N GLY A 140 0.61 22.26 -22.29
CA GLY A 140 1.43 21.16 -22.78
C GLY A 140 1.47 20.02 -21.79
N GLN A 141 1.33 18.81 -22.32
CA GLN A 141 1.77 17.61 -21.63
C GLN A 141 3.30 17.62 -21.54
N THR A 142 3.84 17.45 -20.35
CA THR A 142 5.30 17.30 -20.15
C THR A 142 5.71 15.93 -20.68
N ARG A 143 6.51 15.91 -21.76
CA ARG A 143 7.07 14.66 -22.28
C ARG A 143 8.19 14.17 -21.36
N CYS A 144 8.24 12.87 -21.10
CA CYS A 144 9.31 12.30 -20.26
C CYS A 144 10.69 12.56 -20.85
N HIS A 145 10.82 12.45 -22.18
CA HIS A 145 12.05 12.68 -22.92
C HIS A 145 11.79 13.66 -24.07
N THR A 146 12.79 14.49 -24.37
CA THR A 146 12.81 15.32 -25.58
C THR A 146 14.02 14.93 -26.44
N PRO A 147 13.94 15.05 -27.78
CA PRO A 147 15.04 14.66 -28.67
C PRO A 147 16.37 15.36 -28.39
N ASP A 148 16.33 16.57 -27.84
CA ASP A 148 17.51 17.39 -27.54
C ASP A 148 18.16 17.05 -26.17
N ASP A 149 17.50 16.24 -25.34
CA ASP A 149 18.01 15.87 -24.03
C ASP A 149 18.88 14.59 -24.11
N PRO A 150 19.90 14.44 -23.24
CA PRO A 150 20.61 13.17 -23.09
C PRO A 150 19.68 12.01 -22.74
N VAL A 151 20.03 10.78 -23.16
CA VAL A 151 19.20 9.56 -23.01
C VAL A 151 18.70 9.33 -21.58
N ASP A 152 19.53 9.63 -20.57
CA ASP A 152 19.19 9.40 -19.16
C ASP A 152 18.49 10.59 -18.48
N THR A 153 18.06 11.58 -19.27
CA THR A 153 17.43 12.80 -18.78
C THR A 153 15.92 12.70 -18.90
N TRP A 154 15.26 12.98 -17.78
CA TRP A 154 13.81 12.97 -17.65
C TRP A 154 13.31 14.37 -17.31
N ARG A 155 12.24 14.79 -17.99
CA ARG A 155 11.48 16.00 -17.63
C ARG A 155 10.20 15.60 -16.90
N LEU A 156 9.96 16.23 -15.76
CA LEU A 156 8.80 15.96 -14.91
C LEU A 156 8.05 17.24 -14.61
N ARG A 157 6.73 17.18 -14.63
CA ARG A 157 5.89 18.22 -14.02
C ARG A 157 5.63 17.87 -12.56
N ILE A 158 6.12 18.70 -11.65
CA ILE A 158 5.90 18.51 -10.22
C ILE A 158 4.40 18.59 -9.91
N ARG A 159 3.91 17.63 -9.13
CA ARG A 159 2.50 17.57 -8.70
C ARG A 159 2.38 18.10 -7.28
N SER A 160 3.09 17.47 -6.36
CA SER A 160 3.07 17.85 -4.95
C SER A 160 4.28 17.25 -4.21
N PRO A 161 4.62 17.80 -3.03
CA PRO A 161 5.40 17.06 -2.05
C PRO A 161 4.62 15.82 -1.59
N LEU A 162 5.36 14.76 -1.24
CA LEU A 162 4.80 13.55 -0.63
C LEU A 162 4.73 13.74 0.89
N PRO A 163 3.59 13.46 1.53
CA PRO A 163 3.37 13.86 2.91
C PRO A 163 4.14 12.95 3.89
N ALA A 164 4.83 13.54 4.87
CA ALA A 164 5.69 12.81 5.80
C ALA A 164 4.99 11.67 6.57
N TRP A 165 3.68 11.79 6.85
CA TRP A 165 2.95 10.75 7.58
C TRP A 165 2.95 9.39 6.88
N SER A 166 3.10 9.37 5.55
CA SER A 166 3.12 8.16 4.72
C SER A 166 4.45 7.36 4.81
N PHE A 167 5.52 7.98 5.34
CA PHE A 167 6.82 7.35 5.51
C PHE A 167 6.74 6.07 6.35
N ASP A 168 6.13 6.15 7.53
CA ASP A 168 6.07 5.03 8.48
C ASP A 168 5.26 3.86 7.90
N PHE A 169 4.20 4.16 7.15
CA PHE A 169 3.37 3.15 6.49
C PHE A 169 4.13 2.46 5.36
N ALA A 170 4.87 3.21 4.53
CA ALA A 170 5.70 2.63 3.47
C ALA A 170 6.85 1.80 4.02
N GLN A 171 7.52 2.28 5.07
CA GLN A 171 8.61 1.54 5.72
C GLN A 171 8.09 0.24 6.34
N ALA A 172 6.97 0.28 7.05
CA ALA A 172 6.36 -0.90 7.62
C ALA A 172 5.90 -1.90 6.53
N ALA A 173 5.35 -1.40 5.41
CA ALA A 173 4.99 -2.24 4.27
C ALA A 173 6.22 -2.94 3.66
N LEU A 174 7.34 -2.24 3.46
CA LEU A 174 8.58 -2.85 2.98
C LEU A 174 9.10 -3.93 3.93
N GLN A 175 8.99 -3.73 5.23
CA GLN A 175 9.38 -4.74 6.22
C GLN A 175 8.47 -5.97 6.18
N ARG A 176 7.16 -5.77 6.08
CA ARG A 176 6.19 -6.88 5.92
C ARG A 176 6.47 -7.69 4.65
N ILE A 177 6.74 -7.02 3.53
CA ILE A 177 7.07 -7.71 2.26
C ILE A 177 8.41 -8.46 2.39
N ALA A 178 9.40 -7.88 3.06
CA ALA A 178 10.71 -8.51 3.26
C ALA A 178 10.70 -9.73 4.19
N ALA A 179 9.60 -9.99 4.91
CA ALA A 179 9.43 -11.21 5.73
C ALA A 179 9.20 -12.48 4.88
N PHE A 180 8.94 -12.31 3.58
CA PHE A 180 8.74 -13.37 2.61
C PHE A 180 9.95 -13.48 1.69
N ASN A 181 10.32 -14.71 1.34
CA ASN A 181 11.36 -14.97 0.34
C ASN A 181 10.75 -15.23 -1.04
N GLU A 182 11.57 -15.26 -2.09
CA GLU A 182 11.09 -15.52 -3.46
C GLU A 182 10.41 -16.89 -3.59
N ASP A 183 10.87 -17.90 -2.84
CA ASP A 183 10.27 -19.24 -2.83
C ASP A 183 8.82 -19.22 -2.32
N ASP A 184 8.50 -18.39 -1.32
CA ASP A 184 7.13 -18.22 -0.84
C ASP A 184 6.22 -17.71 -1.96
N PHE A 185 6.69 -16.78 -2.79
CA PHE A 185 5.93 -16.26 -3.94
C PHE A 185 5.85 -17.29 -5.07
N ALA A 186 6.95 -17.95 -5.41
CA ALA A 186 7.01 -18.96 -6.45
C ALA A 186 6.09 -20.16 -6.16
N GLN A 187 5.90 -20.49 -4.88
CA GLN A 187 5.00 -21.54 -4.43
C GLN A 187 3.57 -21.05 -4.15
N SER A 188 3.23 -19.81 -4.48
CA SER A 188 1.91 -19.20 -4.22
C SER A 188 1.51 -19.26 -2.73
N ARG A 189 2.49 -19.18 -1.83
CA ARG A 189 2.28 -19.22 -0.37
C ARG A 189 2.06 -17.85 0.24
N VAL A 190 2.32 -16.78 -0.49
CA VAL A 190 1.98 -15.43 -0.06
C VAL A 190 0.58 -15.08 -0.54
N VAL A 191 -0.30 -14.71 0.37
CA VAL A 191 -1.68 -14.32 0.04
C VAL A 191 -2.04 -13.00 0.70
N ARG A 192 -2.83 -12.18 0.01
CA ARG A 192 -3.54 -11.06 0.63
C ARG A 192 -4.89 -11.55 1.09
N VAL A 193 -5.21 -11.35 2.36
CA VAL A 193 -6.47 -11.76 2.96
C VAL A 193 -7.13 -10.60 3.67
N GLY A 194 -8.45 -10.59 3.74
CA GLY A 194 -9.20 -9.56 4.46
C GLY A 194 -10.51 -10.11 5.01
N CYS A 195 -11.06 -9.39 5.97
CA CYS A 195 -12.39 -9.65 6.52
C CYS A 195 -13.12 -8.32 6.73
N GLN A 196 -14.43 -8.37 6.93
CA GLN A 196 -15.27 -7.19 7.13
C GLN A 196 -15.55 -6.96 8.62
N LEU A 197 -15.42 -5.71 9.05
CA LEU A 197 -15.82 -5.20 10.36
C LEU A 197 -16.89 -4.14 10.19
N LYS A 198 -17.94 -4.21 11.01
CA LYS A 198 -18.95 -3.16 11.05
C LYS A 198 -18.44 -1.99 11.87
N VAL A 199 -18.38 -0.80 11.28
CA VAL A 199 -18.02 0.42 12.03
C VAL A 199 -19.18 0.79 12.96
N LEU A 200 -18.84 1.13 14.21
CA LEU A 200 -19.78 1.32 15.33
C LEU A 200 -20.81 2.44 15.12
N ASP A 201 -20.54 3.40 14.25
CA ASP A 201 -21.43 4.52 13.94
C ASP A 201 -22.54 4.16 12.95
N GLY A 202 -22.60 2.90 12.51
CA GLY A 202 -23.55 2.46 11.48
C GLY A 202 -23.17 2.89 10.07
N GLY A 203 -21.94 3.38 9.87
CA GLY A 203 -21.36 3.73 8.58
C GLY A 203 -20.90 2.51 7.76
N ASP A 204 -19.96 2.77 6.84
CA ASP A 204 -19.42 1.78 5.92
C ASP A 204 -18.66 0.64 6.62
N TRP A 205 -18.48 -0.46 5.91
CA TRP A 205 -17.68 -1.60 6.37
C TRP A 205 -16.17 -1.26 6.27
N TYR A 206 -15.43 -1.50 7.36
CA TYR A 206 -13.97 -1.46 7.33
C TYR A 206 -13.40 -2.84 7.01
N VAL A 207 -12.41 -2.89 6.11
CA VAL A 207 -11.78 -4.15 5.69
C VAL A 207 -10.31 -4.11 6.10
N PRO A 208 -9.95 -4.64 7.29
CA PRO A 208 -8.55 -4.93 7.57
C PRO A 208 -8.04 -5.97 6.56
N VAL A 209 -6.84 -5.73 6.06
CA VAL A 209 -6.14 -6.61 5.11
C VAL A 209 -4.82 -7.03 5.73
N TRP A 210 -4.40 -8.26 5.45
CA TRP A 210 -3.10 -8.79 5.86
C TRP A 210 -2.38 -9.41 4.66
N LEU A 211 -1.05 -9.38 4.72
CA LEU A 211 -0.19 -10.24 3.92
C LEU A 211 0.14 -11.47 4.78
N ALA A 212 -0.26 -12.66 4.33
CA ALA A 212 -0.17 -13.89 5.12
C ALA A 212 0.60 -14.99 4.38
N ARG A 213 1.25 -15.88 5.15
CA ARG A 213 1.93 -17.07 4.63
C ARG A 213 1.01 -18.28 4.78
N ALA A 214 0.82 -19.00 3.69
CA ALA A 214 0.15 -20.27 3.64
C ALA A 214 1.11 -21.43 4.02
N PRO A 215 0.61 -22.49 4.67
CA PRO A 215 1.32 -23.74 4.84
C PRO A 215 1.78 -24.31 3.49
N ALA A 216 2.88 -25.05 3.49
CA ALA A 216 3.35 -25.73 2.28
C ALA A 216 2.29 -26.72 1.79
N GLY A 217 2.08 -26.77 0.46
CA GLY A 217 1.10 -27.66 -0.17
C GLY A 217 -0.35 -27.17 -0.11
N LEU A 218 -0.65 -26.07 0.59
CA LEU A 218 -1.97 -25.48 0.60
C LEU A 218 -2.15 -24.55 -0.61
N ALA A 219 -2.85 -25.03 -1.64
CA ALA A 219 -3.20 -24.21 -2.79
C ALA A 219 -4.41 -23.32 -2.44
N LEU A 220 -4.18 -22.01 -2.38
CA LEU A 220 -5.22 -21.00 -2.15
C LEU A 220 -5.48 -20.22 -3.43
N ALA A 221 -6.74 -19.89 -3.66
CA ALA A 221 -7.22 -19.03 -4.74
C ALA A 221 -7.98 -17.82 -4.18
N ARG A 222 -8.12 -16.78 -4.99
CA ARG A 222 -9.00 -15.65 -4.68
C ARG A 222 -10.41 -16.16 -4.37
N GLY A 223 -10.97 -15.71 -3.27
CA GLY A 223 -12.31 -16.09 -2.81
C GLY A 223 -12.33 -17.20 -1.76
N ASP A 224 -11.24 -17.95 -1.58
CA ASP A 224 -11.17 -18.98 -0.55
C ASP A 224 -11.32 -18.37 0.84
N GLN A 225 -12.11 -19.04 1.69
CA GLN A 225 -12.23 -18.68 3.11
C GLN A 225 -11.16 -19.43 3.91
N VAL A 226 -10.54 -18.73 4.85
CA VAL A 226 -9.41 -19.23 5.61
C VAL A 226 -9.54 -18.88 7.08
N ARG A 227 -8.96 -19.72 7.93
CA ARG A 227 -8.64 -19.33 9.30
C ARG A 227 -7.29 -18.66 9.34
N LEU A 228 -7.29 -17.42 9.81
CA LEU A 228 -6.15 -16.54 9.87
C LEU A 228 -5.72 -16.38 11.32
N ARG A 229 -4.43 -16.56 11.59
CA ARG A 229 -3.78 -15.97 12.76
C ARG A 229 -3.34 -14.56 12.36
N ALA A 230 -4.02 -13.55 12.90
CA ALA A 230 -3.81 -12.16 12.54
C ALA A 230 -2.39 -11.71 12.92
N GLY A 231 -1.79 -10.91 12.05
CA GLY A 231 -0.50 -10.28 12.25
C GLY A 231 -0.59 -8.77 12.09
N ALA A 232 0.52 -8.13 11.73
CA ALA A 232 0.53 -6.73 11.33
C ALA A 232 -0.36 -6.52 10.08
N THR A 233 -1.29 -5.57 10.18
CA THR A 233 -2.20 -5.25 9.08
C THR A 233 -1.49 -4.50 7.96
N SER A 234 -1.97 -4.70 6.74
CA SER A 234 -1.68 -3.84 5.60
C SER A 234 -2.20 -2.43 5.84
N ASN A 235 -1.58 -1.45 5.19
CA ASN A 235 -1.86 -0.03 5.34
C ASN A 235 -1.82 0.43 6.81
N SER A 236 -0.87 -0.12 7.58
CA SER A 236 -0.58 0.25 8.97
C SER A 236 0.90 0.55 9.14
N LYS A 237 1.21 1.35 10.18
CA LYS A 237 2.58 1.55 10.69
C LYS A 237 3.09 0.36 11.49
N ASP A 238 2.23 -0.62 11.76
CA ASP A 238 2.57 -1.82 12.53
C ASP A 238 3.59 -2.70 11.79
N THR A 239 4.65 -3.04 12.51
CA THR A 239 5.77 -3.88 12.07
C THR A 239 5.83 -5.20 12.83
N GLY A 240 4.75 -5.51 13.55
CA GLY A 240 4.55 -6.75 14.28
C GLY A 240 4.62 -8.01 13.41
N PRO A 241 4.41 -9.19 14.01
CA PRO A 241 4.61 -10.45 13.32
C PRO A 241 3.70 -10.59 12.11
N GLN A 242 4.16 -11.38 11.15
CA GLN A 242 3.44 -11.70 9.94
C GLN A 242 2.15 -12.49 10.25
N ALA A 243 1.11 -12.30 9.44
CA ALA A 243 -0.09 -13.11 9.54
C ALA A 243 0.14 -14.51 8.94
N GLU A 244 -0.59 -15.51 9.43
CA GLU A 244 -0.43 -16.91 9.01
C GLU A 244 -1.77 -17.55 8.71
N ILE A 245 -1.85 -18.27 7.61
CA ILE A 245 -3.00 -19.12 7.32
C ILE A 245 -2.86 -20.40 8.16
N VAL A 246 -3.85 -20.66 9.01
CA VAL A 246 -3.87 -21.82 9.89
C VAL A 246 -4.55 -23.01 9.21
N ALA A 247 -5.64 -22.74 8.48
CA ALA A 247 -6.39 -23.75 7.74
C ALA A 247 -7.28 -23.08 6.69
N VAL A 248 -7.76 -23.87 5.72
CA VAL A 248 -8.95 -23.49 4.93
C VAL A 248 -10.16 -23.57 5.85
N ALA A 249 -11.00 -22.54 5.83
CA ALA A 249 -12.25 -22.55 6.57
C ALA A 249 -13.33 -23.22 5.73
N GLU A 250 -14.24 -23.95 6.37
CA GLU A 250 -15.48 -24.33 5.70
C GLU A 250 -16.25 -23.06 5.33
N PRO A 251 -16.83 -22.97 4.12
CA PRO A 251 -17.57 -21.80 3.70
C PRO A 251 -18.71 -21.54 4.70
N SER A 252 -18.60 -20.49 5.53
CA SER A 252 -19.70 -20.12 6.40
C SER A 252 -20.75 -19.40 5.55
N GLN A 253 -22.04 -19.75 5.74
CA GLN A 253 -23.15 -19.20 4.97
C GLN A 253 -23.38 -17.70 5.21
N THR A 254 -22.60 -17.04 6.07
CA THR A 254 -22.75 -15.64 6.44
C THR A 254 -22.02 -14.71 5.47
N VAL A 255 -22.25 -14.90 4.17
CA VAL A 255 -21.91 -13.91 3.14
C VAL A 255 -23.03 -12.87 3.12
N ILE A 256 -22.75 -11.65 3.57
CA ILE A 256 -23.76 -10.57 3.60
C ILE A 256 -23.35 -9.51 2.58
N GLY A 257 -24.15 -9.35 1.52
CA GLY A 257 -23.88 -8.36 0.47
C GLY A 257 -22.64 -8.68 -0.38
N SER A 258 -22.00 -7.66 -0.94
CA SER A 258 -20.81 -7.82 -1.78
C SER A 258 -19.57 -8.21 -0.97
N THR A 259 -19.48 -9.53 -0.72
CA THR A 259 -18.31 -10.39 -1.00
C THR A 259 -17.07 -10.30 -0.10
N LEU A 260 -17.20 -10.26 1.23
CA LEU A 260 -16.13 -10.67 2.17
C LEU A 260 -16.74 -11.33 3.41
N VAL A 261 -15.98 -12.23 4.06
CA VAL A 261 -16.38 -12.82 5.36
C VAL A 261 -16.27 -11.80 6.48
N ARG A 262 -17.12 -11.90 7.51
CA ARG A 262 -16.96 -11.10 8.72
C ARG A 262 -15.74 -11.55 9.50
N CYS A 263 -15.09 -10.62 10.18
CA CYS A 263 -14.09 -10.99 11.17
C CYS A 263 -14.82 -11.60 12.38
N ASP A 264 -14.32 -12.74 12.85
CA ASP A 264 -14.76 -13.40 14.08
C ASP A 264 -13.88 -13.01 15.26
#